data_AF-A0A8H5GX21-F1
#
_entry.id   AF-A0A8H5GX21-F1
#
_cell.length_a   1.000
_cell.length_b   1.000
_cell.length_c   1.000
_cell.angle_alpha   90.00
_cell.angle_beta   90.00
_cell.angle_gamma   90.00
#
_symmetry.space_group_name_H-M   'P 1'
#
loop_
_entity.id
_entity.type
_entity.pdbx_description
1 polymer ?
#
loop_
_entity_poly.entity_id
_entity_poly.type
_entity_poly.pdbx_seq_one_letter_code
_entity_poly.pdbx_strand_id
1 'polypeptide(L)'
;MPTTSISTPMPNPHTRSTYQHLLSPSRRQAKAHNKCTLIDFPPIGIIRSCTSPLLLRISDTISQCSAFVPSISLLHLLRLMNLNQTNTLLTTDFPSCVLSFDNGLYVDCESQIKRLRQATKVLSKIVTFGSALTSCQRKHFGNPVASTLPSDNLIFIVIQNLEILSQCIKSKQQAIEVILWNMLDKHPERSELMLQNLVKKFSDNPCAFNGKLPHVTLTSFQTLNAGRWLDDEIVNYFVKKWCFKSGTTLGFNTFFACKVLFQETECINAREGFLTNVDEDTVRRWCAKAATAMIGTSGTGWDSVFIPINEDSTHWYSAHIDFRSKRIDIFDSLRDRCIQNRQKPLLERKNSKLMLVLMWLADVLGRMRGEDIMLKNNPNSDWICDPHFKVHFQANSHDCGVHMLWHLKHLLEFRQVRLGPECSQAHLQFNDNMAGKRLRLVQEMLLDAGLL
;
A
#
# COMPACT_ATOMS: atom_id res chain seq x y z
N MET A 1 -21.35 -2.08 -56.66
CA MET A 1 -22.14 -2.34 -55.43
C MET A 1 -22.25 -1.04 -54.67
N PRO A 2 -23.46 -0.52 -54.41
CA PRO A 2 -23.65 0.79 -53.80
C PRO A 2 -23.64 0.67 -52.27
N THR A 3 -22.90 1.58 -51.63
CA THR A 3 -22.83 1.77 -50.18
C THR A 3 -24.08 2.49 -49.68
N THR A 4 -24.92 1.78 -48.92
CA THR A 4 -26.04 2.33 -48.16
C THR A 4 -25.53 2.96 -46.86
N SER A 5 -25.63 4.29 -46.77
CA SER A 5 -25.44 5.05 -45.54
C SER A 5 -26.72 5.00 -44.70
N ILE A 6 -26.64 4.39 -43.53
CA ILE A 6 -27.72 4.38 -42.53
C ILE A 6 -27.56 5.65 -41.68
N SER A 7 -28.49 6.58 -41.82
CA SER A 7 -28.62 7.77 -40.98
C SER A 7 -29.34 7.40 -39.68
N THR A 8 -28.63 7.50 -38.55
CA THR A 8 -29.23 7.41 -37.21
C THR A 8 -29.86 8.75 -36.82
N PRO A 9 -31.09 8.76 -36.24
CA PRO A 9 -31.74 9.98 -35.82
C PRO A 9 -31.13 10.52 -34.52
N MET A 10 -30.92 11.84 -34.49
CA MET A 10 -30.46 12.59 -33.32
C MET A 10 -31.49 12.53 -32.18
N PRO A 11 -31.07 12.39 -30.90
CA PRO A 11 -31.98 12.44 -29.77
C PRO A 11 -32.45 13.86 -29.48
N ASN A 12 -33.76 13.99 -29.28
CA ASN A 12 -34.50 15.20 -28.95
C ASN A 12 -34.13 15.70 -27.52
N PRO A 13 -33.62 16.94 -27.34
CA PRO A 13 -33.14 17.39 -26.03
C PRO A 13 -34.20 18.24 -25.30
N HIS A 14 -35.35 17.66 -24.94
CA HIS A 14 -36.30 18.31 -24.04
C HIS A 14 -36.95 17.33 -23.07
N THR A 15 -36.30 17.13 -21.92
CA THR A 15 -36.92 16.79 -20.63
C THR A 15 -35.82 16.85 -19.56
N ARG A 16 -35.48 18.08 -19.12
CA ARG A 16 -34.64 18.28 -17.93
C ARG A 16 -35.50 18.78 -16.78
N SER A 17 -35.52 17.93 -15.77
CA SER A 17 -36.13 18.05 -14.44
C SER A 17 -35.72 19.32 -13.69
N THR A 18 -36.70 19.88 -12.97
CA THR A 18 -36.73 21.16 -12.27
C THR A 18 -35.99 21.17 -10.93
N TYR A 19 -34.75 20.67 -10.86
CA TYR A 19 -33.92 20.77 -9.65
C TYR A 19 -32.46 21.09 -10.00
N GLN A 20 -32.17 22.34 -10.37
CA GLN A 20 -30.78 22.79 -10.59
C GLN A 20 -30.46 24.23 -10.15
N HIS A 21 -31.29 24.85 -9.31
CA HIS A 21 -31.02 26.20 -8.78
C HIS A 21 -30.55 26.20 -7.33
N LEU A 22 -29.47 25.48 -7.02
CA LEU A 22 -28.67 25.70 -5.81
C LEU A 22 -27.28 25.16 -6.12
N LEU A 23 -26.30 26.04 -6.41
CA LEU A 23 -24.87 25.88 -6.13
C LEU A 23 -24.04 26.96 -6.86
N SER A 24 -23.88 28.12 -6.22
CA SER A 24 -22.62 28.92 -6.28
C SER A 24 -22.70 30.07 -5.26
N PRO A 25 -21.88 30.11 -4.20
CA PRO A 25 -21.75 31.30 -3.37
C PRO A 25 -20.58 32.17 -3.83
N SER A 26 -20.88 33.44 -4.10
CA SER A 26 -19.89 34.50 -4.31
C SER A 26 -19.23 34.88 -2.97
N ARG A 27 -17.96 35.28 -3.04
CA ARG A 27 -17.00 35.32 -1.93
C ARG A 27 -17.09 36.59 -1.04
N ARG A 28 -18.21 37.31 -1.00
CA ARG A 28 -18.34 38.58 -0.25
C ARG A 28 -19.69 38.74 0.46
N GLN A 29 -19.95 37.92 1.49
CA GLN A 29 -20.91 38.25 2.56
C GLN A 29 -20.42 37.62 3.87
N ALA A 30 -19.72 38.41 4.67
CA ALA A 30 -19.43 38.08 6.06
C ALA A 30 -20.30 39.00 6.95
N LYS A 31 -21.07 38.38 7.87
CA LYS A 31 -21.93 38.98 8.90
C LYS A 31 -23.44 39.14 8.61
N ALA A 32 -24.04 38.28 7.80
CA ALA A 32 -25.41 37.86 8.07
C ALA A 32 -25.35 36.56 8.86
N HIS A 33 -25.83 36.54 10.12
CA HIS A 33 -26.16 35.29 10.78
C HIS A 33 -27.25 34.62 9.95
N ASN A 34 -26.87 33.72 9.04
CA ASN A 34 -27.80 32.90 8.28
C ASN A 34 -28.71 32.19 9.29
N LYS A 35 -29.96 32.64 9.37
CA LYS A 35 -30.99 31.99 10.20
C LYS A 35 -31.11 30.55 9.72
N CYS A 36 -30.60 29.62 10.53
CA CYS A 36 -30.79 28.21 10.24
C CYS A 36 -32.26 27.87 10.51
N THR A 37 -32.94 27.43 9.47
CA THR A 37 -34.34 26.99 9.50
C THR A 37 -34.43 25.50 9.81
N LEU A 38 -35.59 25.06 10.27
CA LEU A 38 -35.91 23.64 10.38
C LEU A 38 -36.48 23.15 9.05
N ILE A 39 -36.05 21.97 8.60
CA ILE A 39 -36.55 21.30 7.41
C ILE A 39 -36.85 19.85 7.75
N ASP A 40 -37.88 19.27 7.14
CA ASP A 40 -38.15 17.84 7.27
C ASP A 40 -37.26 17.04 6.31
N PHE A 41 -36.62 15.99 6.81
CA PHE A 41 -35.79 15.07 6.03
C PHE A 41 -36.24 13.63 6.34
N PRO A 42 -37.26 13.10 5.66
CA PRO A 42 -37.60 11.68 5.76
C PRO A 42 -36.38 10.86 5.31
N PRO A 43 -35.88 9.87 6.08
CA PRO A 43 -36.48 9.15 7.23
C PRO A 43 -36.03 9.62 8.64
N ILE A 44 -35.30 10.73 8.76
CA ILE A 44 -34.70 11.21 10.02
C ILE A 44 -35.64 12.17 10.77
N GLY A 45 -36.52 12.86 10.06
CA GLY A 45 -37.46 13.84 10.59
C GLY A 45 -36.94 15.27 10.50
N ILE A 46 -37.37 16.13 11.42
CA ILE A 46 -37.08 17.57 11.39
C ILE A 46 -35.62 17.84 11.77
N ILE A 47 -34.82 18.33 10.84
CA ILE A 47 -33.40 18.67 11.00
C ILE A 47 -33.16 20.17 10.79
N ARG A 48 -31.95 20.63 11.15
CA ARG A 48 -31.47 21.97 10.81
C ARG A 48 -31.03 22.06 9.36
N SER A 49 -31.41 23.13 8.65
CA SER A 49 -31.07 23.33 7.23
C SER A 49 -29.56 23.35 6.97
N CYS A 50 -28.74 23.75 7.94
CA CYS A 50 -27.28 23.70 7.84
C CYS A 50 -26.70 22.27 7.86
N THR A 51 -27.46 21.28 8.34
CA THR A 51 -27.06 19.86 8.37
C THR A 51 -27.52 19.09 7.12
N SER A 52 -28.47 19.64 6.36
CA SER A 52 -28.99 19.06 5.12
C SER A 52 -27.89 18.64 4.12
N PRO A 53 -26.88 19.48 3.82
CA PRO A 53 -25.83 19.10 2.88
C PRO A 53 -24.99 17.91 3.38
N LEU A 54 -24.81 17.79 4.69
CA LEU A 54 -24.11 16.64 5.28
C LEU A 54 -24.94 15.37 5.12
N LEU A 55 -26.24 15.43 5.37
CA LEU A 55 -27.13 14.28 5.21
C LEU A 55 -27.25 13.80 3.76
N LEU A 56 -27.27 14.71 2.80
CA LEU A 56 -27.20 14.35 1.39
C LEU A 56 -25.89 13.62 1.06
N ARG A 57 -24.75 14.06 1.61
CA ARG A 57 -23.45 13.37 1.44
C ARG A 57 -23.41 12.01 2.12
N ILE A 58 -24.03 11.88 3.29
CA ILE A 58 -24.16 10.60 4.01
C ILE A 58 -25.03 9.65 3.17
N SER A 59 -26.18 10.10 2.68
CA SER A 59 -27.09 9.31 1.84
C SER A 59 -26.41 8.85 0.55
N ASP A 60 -25.70 9.74 -0.14
CA ASP A 60 -24.89 9.41 -1.32
C ASP A 60 -23.80 8.37 -1.02
N THR A 61 -23.13 8.50 0.13
CA THR A 61 -22.11 7.53 0.55
C THR A 61 -22.72 6.16 0.86
N ILE A 62 -23.89 6.12 1.50
CA ILE A 62 -24.65 4.89 1.76
C ILE A 62 -25.06 4.23 0.45
N SER A 63 -25.59 5.01 -0.50
CA SER A 63 -25.99 4.54 -1.83
C SER A 63 -24.81 3.98 -2.63
N GLN A 64 -23.65 4.64 -2.60
CA GLN A 64 -22.44 4.10 -3.22
C GLN A 64 -21.94 2.83 -2.52
N CYS A 65 -22.09 2.74 -1.19
CA CYS A 65 -21.67 1.58 -0.42
C CYS A 65 -22.58 0.36 -0.66
N SER A 66 -23.89 0.58 -0.85
CA SER A 66 -24.85 -0.52 -1.10
C SER A 66 -24.60 -1.24 -2.43
N ALA A 67 -23.92 -0.61 -3.39
CA ALA A 67 -23.44 -1.29 -4.59
C ALA A 67 -22.46 -2.45 -4.28
N PHE A 68 -21.79 -2.40 -3.13
CA PHE A 68 -20.81 -3.42 -2.69
C PHE A 68 -21.32 -4.24 -1.51
N VAL A 69 -22.17 -3.67 -0.67
CA VAL A 69 -22.79 -4.29 0.51
C VAL A 69 -24.31 -4.11 0.43
N PRO A 70 -25.00 -4.91 -0.40
CA PRO A 70 -26.40 -4.67 -0.78
C PRO A 70 -27.38 -4.58 0.38
N SER A 71 -27.06 -5.22 1.50
CA SER A 71 -27.90 -5.21 2.70
C SER A 71 -27.90 -3.86 3.43
N ILE A 72 -26.97 -2.94 3.13
CA ILE A 72 -26.91 -1.62 3.78
C ILE A 72 -27.99 -0.69 3.24
N SER A 73 -28.72 -0.06 4.17
CA SER A 73 -29.60 1.07 3.89
C SER A 73 -29.53 2.10 5.01
N LEU A 74 -30.02 3.32 4.76
CA LEU A 74 -30.15 4.33 5.82
C LEU A 74 -31.04 3.85 6.97
N LEU A 75 -32.12 3.13 6.65
CA LEU A 75 -33.02 2.57 7.66
C LEU A 75 -32.32 1.48 8.49
N HIS A 76 -31.47 0.65 7.87
CA HIS A 76 -30.64 -0.30 8.61
C HIS A 76 -29.65 0.42 9.53
N LEU A 77 -28.96 1.45 9.05
CA LEU A 77 -28.01 2.22 9.86
C LEU A 77 -28.67 3.00 11.00
N LEU A 78 -29.95 3.36 10.90
CA LEU A 78 -30.70 3.94 12.02
C LEU A 78 -31.10 2.89 13.08
N ARG A 79 -31.19 1.60 12.69
CA ARG A 79 -31.60 0.49 13.56
C ARG A 79 -30.44 -0.34 14.11
N LEU A 80 -29.27 -0.32 13.45
CA LEU A 80 -28.07 -1.01 13.92
C LEU A 80 -27.64 -0.40 15.24
N MET A 81 -27.53 -1.23 16.28
CA MET A 81 -27.26 -0.80 17.65
C MET A 81 -25.93 -1.31 18.20
N ASN A 82 -25.26 -2.24 17.52
CA ASN A 82 -23.95 -2.74 17.96
C ASN A 82 -23.16 -3.49 16.88
N LEU A 83 -21.90 -3.79 17.23
CA LEU A 83 -20.93 -4.54 16.41
C LEU A 83 -21.46 -5.90 15.93
N ASN A 84 -22.21 -6.62 16.76
CA ASN A 84 -22.69 -7.97 16.43
C ASN A 84 -23.72 -7.93 15.30
N GLN A 85 -24.66 -6.99 15.33
CA GLN A 85 -25.65 -6.84 14.27
C GLN A 85 -25.01 -6.46 12.93
N THR A 86 -24.00 -5.59 12.97
CA THR A 86 -23.21 -5.22 11.77
C THR A 86 -22.43 -6.42 11.22
N ASN A 87 -21.87 -7.28 12.08
CA ASN A 87 -21.21 -8.50 11.66
C ASN A 87 -22.19 -9.52 11.05
N THR A 88 -23.39 -9.66 11.61
CA THR A 88 -24.43 -10.51 11.02
C THR A 88 -24.82 -10.02 9.63
N LEU A 89 -25.03 -8.71 9.47
CA LEU A 89 -25.30 -8.08 8.18
C LEU A 89 -24.22 -8.40 7.14
N LEU A 90 -22.95 -8.20 7.50
CA LEU A 90 -21.82 -8.49 6.61
C LEU A 90 -21.65 -9.98 6.32
N THR A 91 -22.05 -10.87 7.21
CA THR A 91 -21.96 -12.31 6.98
C THR A 91 -22.95 -12.77 5.90
N THR A 92 -24.10 -12.10 5.77
CA THR A 92 -25.05 -12.34 4.68
C THR A 92 -24.47 -11.91 3.33
N ASP A 93 -23.83 -10.74 3.26
CA ASP A 93 -23.30 -10.20 2.00
C ASP A 93 -21.91 -10.78 1.61
N PHE A 94 -21.17 -11.25 2.61
CA PHE A 94 -19.83 -11.84 2.51
C PHE A 94 -19.80 -13.15 3.30
N PRO A 95 -20.37 -14.23 2.73
CA PRO A 95 -20.36 -15.53 3.39
C PRO A 95 -18.92 -16.00 3.59
N SER A 96 -18.69 -16.72 4.70
CA SER A 96 -17.39 -17.30 4.98
C SER A 96 -16.95 -18.20 3.83
N CYS A 97 -15.74 -17.98 3.35
CA CYS A 97 -15.12 -18.81 2.32
C CYS A 97 -14.99 -20.25 2.86
N VAL A 98 -15.67 -21.21 2.23
CA VAL A 98 -15.57 -22.63 2.60
C VAL A 98 -14.18 -23.13 2.23
N LEU A 99 -13.50 -23.83 3.15
CA LEU A 99 -12.09 -24.24 2.99
C LEU A 99 -11.84 -25.33 1.94
N SER A 100 -12.81 -25.67 1.08
CA SER A 100 -12.59 -26.60 -0.02
C SER A 100 -11.76 -25.92 -1.09
N PHE A 101 -10.48 -26.31 -1.21
CA PHE A 101 -9.61 -25.69 -2.19
C PHE A 101 -9.97 -26.16 -3.60
N ASP A 102 -10.75 -25.35 -4.31
CA ASP A 102 -11.02 -25.44 -5.73
C ASP A 102 -10.75 -24.09 -6.41
N ASN A 103 -10.80 -24.05 -7.74
CA ASN A 103 -10.59 -22.80 -8.50
C ASN A 103 -11.68 -21.75 -8.20
N GLY A 104 -12.86 -22.18 -7.76
CA GLY A 104 -13.96 -21.29 -7.36
C GLY A 104 -13.60 -20.49 -6.11
N LEU A 105 -13.05 -21.15 -5.09
CA LEU A 105 -12.69 -20.53 -3.82
C LEU A 105 -11.73 -19.35 -3.99
N TYR A 106 -10.72 -19.49 -4.85
CA TYR A 106 -9.78 -18.40 -5.11
C TYR A 106 -10.47 -17.19 -5.77
N VAL A 107 -11.26 -17.44 -6.82
CA VAL A 107 -12.00 -16.39 -7.54
C VAL A 107 -13.00 -15.70 -6.62
N ASP A 108 -13.65 -16.47 -5.74
CA ASP A 108 -14.59 -15.95 -4.75
C ASP A 108 -13.90 -15.07 -3.71
N CYS A 109 -12.78 -15.53 -3.14
CA CYS A 109 -11.96 -14.73 -2.22
C CYS A 109 -11.52 -13.40 -2.85
N GLU A 110 -10.99 -13.44 -4.07
CA GLU A 110 -10.55 -12.25 -4.80
C GLU A 110 -11.70 -11.28 -5.09
N SER A 111 -12.85 -11.80 -5.53
CA SER A 111 -14.06 -11.01 -5.79
C SER A 111 -14.56 -10.33 -4.50
N GLN A 112 -14.60 -11.07 -3.39
CA GLN A 112 -15.00 -10.52 -2.09
C GLN A 112 -14.01 -9.45 -1.60
N ILE A 113 -12.70 -9.70 -1.69
CA ILE A 113 -11.66 -8.71 -1.32
C ILE A 113 -11.80 -7.44 -2.17
N LYS A 114 -12.03 -7.57 -3.49
CA LYS A 114 -12.23 -6.43 -4.39
C LYS A 114 -13.45 -5.59 -3.97
N ARG A 115 -14.59 -6.24 -3.70
CA ARG A 115 -15.80 -5.56 -3.21
C ARG A 115 -15.59 -4.86 -1.87
N LEU A 116 -14.93 -5.52 -0.91
CA LEU A 116 -14.63 -4.95 0.41
C LEU A 116 -13.67 -3.75 0.33
N ARG A 117 -12.68 -3.79 -0.57
CA ARG A 117 -11.78 -2.65 -0.83
C ARG A 117 -12.53 -1.45 -1.42
N GLN A 118 -13.45 -1.70 -2.36
CA GLN A 118 -14.30 -0.65 -2.93
C GLN A 118 -15.22 -0.03 -1.87
N ALA A 119 -15.83 -0.86 -1.02
CA ALA A 119 -16.62 -0.39 0.12
C ALA A 119 -15.77 0.45 1.09
N THR A 120 -14.58 0.00 1.45
CA THR A 120 -13.64 0.74 2.31
C THR A 120 -13.25 2.10 1.71
N LYS A 121 -13.02 2.15 0.39
CA LYS A 121 -12.73 3.41 -0.33
C LYS A 121 -13.89 4.39 -0.22
N VAL A 122 -15.14 3.94 -0.43
CA VAL A 122 -16.33 4.78 -0.26
C VAL A 122 -16.44 5.30 1.18
N LEU A 123 -16.28 4.41 2.16
CA LEU A 123 -16.41 4.71 3.59
C LEU A 123 -15.27 5.59 4.16
N SER A 124 -14.11 5.67 3.50
CA SER A 124 -13.03 6.59 3.91
C SER A 124 -13.47 8.06 3.98
N LYS A 125 -14.54 8.43 3.26
CA LYS A 125 -15.14 9.77 3.28
C LYS A 125 -15.75 10.13 4.64
N ILE A 126 -16.09 9.15 5.49
CA ILE A 126 -16.80 9.33 6.77
C ILE A 126 -16.02 10.17 7.77
N VAL A 127 -14.69 10.09 7.77
CA VAL A 127 -13.85 10.89 8.68
C VAL A 127 -14.14 12.40 8.55
N THR A 128 -14.56 12.84 7.36
CA THR A 128 -14.94 14.24 7.11
C THR A 128 -16.33 14.61 7.63
N PHE A 129 -17.19 13.64 7.92
CA PHE A 129 -18.57 13.86 8.36
C PHE A 129 -18.66 14.24 9.83
N GLY A 130 -17.92 13.55 10.71
CA GLY A 130 -17.92 13.85 12.14
C GLY A 130 -17.43 15.28 12.44
N SER A 131 -16.36 15.71 11.76
CA SER A 131 -15.83 17.07 11.90
C SER A 131 -16.80 18.14 11.36
N ALA A 132 -17.48 17.87 10.24
CA ALA A 132 -18.50 18.73 9.69
C ALA A 132 -19.72 18.87 10.63
N LEU A 133 -20.21 17.76 11.19
CA LEU A 133 -21.32 17.78 12.15
C LEU A 133 -20.95 18.57 13.41
N THR A 134 -19.77 18.33 13.96
CA THR A 134 -19.26 19.05 15.14
C THR A 134 -19.12 20.56 14.87
N SER A 135 -18.74 20.94 13.64
CA SER A 135 -18.67 22.35 13.22
C SER A 135 -20.07 22.97 13.13
N CYS A 136 -21.05 22.26 12.57
CA CYS A 136 -22.45 22.69 12.53
C CYS A 136 -23.03 22.85 13.94
N GLN A 137 -22.81 21.88 14.83
CA GLN A 137 -23.28 21.93 16.22
C GLN A 137 -22.69 23.14 16.98
N ARG A 138 -21.38 23.40 16.85
CA ARG A 138 -20.73 24.57 17.47
C ARG A 138 -21.32 25.92 17.06
N LYS A 139 -21.85 26.03 15.83
CA LYS A 139 -22.50 27.27 15.36
C LYS A 139 -23.86 27.53 16.02
N HIS A 140 -24.52 26.47 16.49
CA HIS A 140 -25.85 26.57 17.11
C HIS A 140 -25.80 26.52 18.64
N PHE A 141 -24.81 25.83 19.18
CA PHE A 141 -24.61 25.67 20.61
C PHE A 141 -23.34 26.43 21.00
N GLY A 142 -23.49 27.74 21.22
CA GLY A 142 -22.49 28.52 21.96
C GLY A 142 -22.28 28.00 23.39
N ASN A 143 -23.11 27.05 23.84
CA ASN A 143 -23.01 26.33 25.10
C ASN A 143 -23.52 24.87 24.90
N PRO A 144 -22.71 23.82 25.13
CA PRO A 144 -23.00 22.43 24.72
C PRO A 144 -24.18 21.74 25.42
N VAL A 145 -24.85 22.39 26.37
CA VAL A 145 -25.86 21.76 27.25
C VAL A 145 -27.31 22.14 26.89
N ALA A 146 -27.54 23.14 26.03
CA ALA A 146 -28.89 23.61 25.71
C ALA A 146 -29.47 22.97 24.44
N SER A 147 -30.31 21.94 24.62
CA SER A 147 -31.28 21.35 23.67
C SER A 147 -30.75 20.95 22.27
N THR A 148 -30.12 19.79 22.15
CA THR A 148 -29.98 19.11 20.86
C THR A 148 -31.35 18.68 20.32
N LEU A 149 -31.61 18.94 19.04
CA LEU A 149 -32.78 18.35 18.38
C LEU A 149 -32.60 16.82 18.39
N PRO A 150 -33.63 16.02 18.70
CA PRO A 150 -33.55 14.56 18.66
C PRO A 150 -33.00 14.02 17.33
N SER A 151 -33.28 14.72 16.23
CA SER A 151 -32.76 14.41 14.90
C SER A 151 -31.23 14.52 14.79
N ASP A 152 -30.60 15.48 15.47
CA ASP A 152 -29.14 15.67 15.43
C ASP A 152 -28.43 14.46 16.08
N ASN A 153 -29.06 13.87 17.11
CA ASN A 153 -28.58 12.62 17.70
C ASN A 153 -28.70 11.44 16.72
N LEU A 154 -29.76 11.38 15.91
CA LEU A 154 -29.89 10.35 14.87
C LEU A 154 -28.79 10.47 13.80
N ILE A 155 -28.42 11.69 13.40
CA ILE A 155 -27.30 11.90 12.46
C ILE A 155 -25.99 11.37 13.08
N PHE A 156 -25.76 11.68 14.36
CA PHE A 156 -24.59 11.18 15.08
C PHE A 156 -24.56 9.64 15.14
N ILE A 157 -25.70 9.00 15.46
CA ILE A 157 -25.85 7.54 15.46
C ILE A 157 -25.53 6.95 14.07
N VAL A 158 -26.02 7.55 12.99
CA VAL A 158 -25.72 7.08 11.62
C VAL A 158 -24.22 7.18 11.31
N ILE A 159 -23.55 8.28 11.68
CA ILE A 159 -22.10 8.42 11.48
C ILE A 159 -21.35 7.37 12.30
N GLN A 160 -21.70 7.18 13.56
CA GLN A 160 -21.09 6.16 14.42
C GLN A 160 -21.26 4.75 13.84
N ASN A 161 -22.46 4.41 13.36
CA ASN A 161 -22.73 3.10 12.76
C ASN A 161 -21.98 2.89 11.45
N LEU A 162 -21.79 3.95 10.67
CA LEU A 162 -20.94 3.94 9.49
C LEU A 162 -19.45 3.72 9.81
N GLU A 163 -18.96 4.25 10.94
CA GLU A 163 -17.60 3.99 11.44
C GLU A 163 -17.44 2.53 11.90
N ILE A 164 -18.41 2.00 12.65
CA ILE A 164 -18.45 0.59 13.06
C ILE A 164 -18.45 -0.32 11.84
N LEU A 165 -19.28 -0.03 10.84
CA LEU A 165 -19.33 -0.75 9.58
C LEU A 165 -17.97 -0.73 8.86
N SER A 166 -17.33 0.43 8.77
CA SER A 166 -16.01 0.58 8.16
C SER A 166 -14.99 -0.33 8.85
N GLN A 167 -15.01 -0.41 10.19
CA GLN A 167 -14.14 -1.30 10.95
C GLN A 167 -14.45 -2.78 10.71
N CYS A 168 -15.73 -3.16 10.63
CA CYS A 168 -16.12 -4.54 10.36
C CYS A 168 -15.73 -4.98 8.94
N ILE A 169 -15.91 -4.12 7.93
CA ILE A 169 -15.49 -4.37 6.54
C ILE A 169 -13.98 -4.59 6.47
N LYS A 170 -13.19 -3.73 7.11
CA LYS A 170 -11.73 -3.90 7.18
C LYS A 170 -11.34 -5.22 7.83
N SER A 171 -11.97 -5.56 8.95
CA SER A 171 -11.70 -6.80 9.68
C SER A 171 -12.05 -8.05 8.85
N LYS A 172 -13.20 -8.02 8.15
CA LYS A 172 -13.63 -9.08 7.24
C LYS A 172 -12.69 -9.20 6.04
N GLN A 173 -12.27 -8.08 5.45
CA GLN A 173 -11.29 -8.06 4.36
C GLN A 173 -9.98 -8.72 4.81
N GLN A 174 -9.44 -8.34 5.96
CA GLN A 174 -8.22 -8.94 6.52
C GLN A 174 -8.38 -10.44 6.75
N ALA A 175 -9.52 -10.89 7.28
CA ALA A 175 -9.78 -12.32 7.50
C ALA A 175 -9.78 -13.11 6.18
N ILE A 176 -10.44 -12.60 5.12
CA ILE A 176 -10.46 -13.24 3.81
C ILE A 176 -9.08 -13.21 3.16
N GLU A 177 -8.33 -12.11 3.29
CA GLU A 177 -6.94 -12.03 2.82
C GLU A 177 -6.07 -13.08 3.51
N VAL A 178 -6.19 -13.26 4.83
CA VAL A 178 -5.45 -14.31 5.55
C VAL A 178 -5.80 -15.72 5.05
N ILE A 179 -7.09 -16.00 4.82
CA ILE A 179 -7.52 -17.28 4.24
C ILE A 179 -6.88 -17.48 2.85
N LEU A 180 -6.92 -16.46 2.00
CA LEU A 180 -6.31 -16.49 0.67
C LEU A 180 -4.80 -16.75 0.74
N TRP A 181 -4.07 -16.06 1.60
CA TRP A 181 -2.62 -16.27 1.76
C TRP A 181 -2.29 -17.68 2.25
N ASN A 182 -2.98 -18.15 3.28
CA ASN A 182 -2.81 -19.52 3.78
C ASN A 182 -3.07 -20.57 2.69
N MET A 183 -4.08 -20.32 1.86
CA MET A 183 -4.46 -21.19 0.76
C MET A 183 -3.37 -21.23 -0.33
N LEU A 184 -2.84 -20.06 -0.71
CA LEU A 184 -1.77 -19.94 -1.70
C LEU A 184 -0.47 -20.62 -1.23
N ASP A 185 -0.16 -20.49 0.05
CA ASP A 185 1.04 -21.06 0.66
C ASP A 185 0.91 -22.59 0.88
N LYS A 186 -0.27 -23.08 1.24
CA LYS A 186 -0.53 -24.53 1.42
C LYS A 186 -0.54 -25.32 0.12
N HIS A 187 -0.75 -24.66 -1.02
CA HIS A 187 -0.88 -25.32 -2.31
C HIS A 187 -0.06 -24.61 -3.41
N PRO A 188 1.28 -24.64 -3.29
CA PRO A 188 2.17 -23.88 -4.17
C PRO A 188 2.04 -24.27 -5.65
N GLU A 189 1.81 -25.53 -5.98
CA GLU A 189 1.65 -26.00 -7.37
C GLU A 189 0.45 -25.35 -8.08
N ARG A 190 -0.66 -25.17 -7.36
CA ARG A 190 -1.85 -24.51 -7.90
C ARG A 190 -1.66 -23.00 -7.99
N SER A 191 -0.98 -22.39 -7.01
CA SER A 191 -0.57 -20.99 -7.07
C SER A 191 0.31 -20.72 -8.29
N GLU A 192 1.24 -21.64 -8.59
CA GLU A 192 2.08 -21.60 -9.78
C GLU A 192 1.27 -21.74 -11.07
N LEU A 193 0.34 -22.70 -11.15
CA LEU A 193 -0.54 -22.84 -12.31
C LEU A 193 -1.38 -21.57 -12.56
N MET A 194 -1.92 -20.97 -11.50
CA MET A 194 -2.67 -19.71 -11.59
C MET A 194 -1.78 -18.56 -12.08
N LEU A 195 -0.56 -18.45 -11.53
CA LEU A 195 0.45 -17.48 -11.95
C LEU A 195 0.79 -17.63 -13.43
N GLN A 196 1.10 -18.86 -13.87
CA GLN A 196 1.42 -19.17 -15.26
C GLN A 196 0.27 -18.79 -16.19
N ASN A 197 -0.97 -19.16 -15.85
CA ASN A 197 -2.15 -18.80 -16.64
C ASN A 197 -2.37 -17.29 -16.73
N LEU A 198 -2.17 -16.58 -15.63
CA LEU A 198 -2.34 -15.13 -15.57
C LEU A 198 -1.26 -14.41 -16.38
N VAL A 199 0.00 -14.79 -16.24
CA VAL A 199 1.12 -14.23 -17.03
C VAL A 199 0.95 -14.55 -18.52
N LYS A 200 0.54 -15.79 -18.85
CA LYS A 200 0.27 -16.23 -20.23
C LYS A 200 -0.83 -15.40 -20.88
N LYS A 201 -1.93 -15.13 -20.18
CA LYS A 201 -3.05 -14.30 -20.69
C LYS A 201 -2.58 -12.94 -21.23
N PHE A 202 -1.62 -12.29 -20.56
CA PHE A 202 -1.08 -11.00 -21.02
C PHE A 202 0.06 -11.15 -22.02
N SER A 203 0.77 -12.28 -21.98
CA SER A 203 1.77 -12.62 -23.00
C SER A 203 1.12 -12.86 -24.37
N ASP A 204 -0.04 -13.51 -24.39
CA ASP A 204 -0.84 -13.77 -25.59
C ASP A 204 -1.56 -12.50 -26.11
N ASN A 205 -1.63 -11.44 -25.30
CA ASN A 205 -2.20 -10.14 -25.68
C ASN A 205 -1.35 -8.95 -25.18
N PRO A 206 -0.18 -8.69 -25.81
CA PRO A 206 0.74 -7.65 -25.36
C PRO A 206 0.14 -6.25 -25.35
N CYS A 207 -0.78 -5.96 -26.28
CA CYS A 207 -1.46 -4.67 -26.40
C CYS A 207 -2.31 -4.34 -25.16
N ALA A 208 -2.77 -5.35 -24.41
CA ALA A 208 -3.53 -5.13 -23.18
C ALA A 208 -2.66 -4.59 -22.03
N PHE A 209 -1.36 -4.94 -22.00
CA PHE A 209 -0.45 -4.57 -20.91
C PHE A 209 0.42 -3.35 -21.25
N ASN A 210 0.88 -3.23 -22.49
CA ASN A 210 1.84 -2.20 -22.88
C ASN A 210 1.33 -0.77 -22.59
N GLY A 211 2.17 0.02 -21.92
CA GLY A 211 1.87 1.41 -21.55
C GLY A 211 0.93 1.58 -20.35
N LYS A 212 0.48 0.49 -19.70
CA LYS A 212 -0.39 0.58 -18.51
C LYS A 212 0.37 0.87 -17.23
N LEU A 213 1.61 0.39 -17.12
CA LEU A 213 2.50 0.69 -16.00
C LEU A 213 3.73 1.45 -16.52
N PRO A 214 4.10 2.57 -15.88
CA PRO A 214 5.27 3.32 -16.29
C PRO A 214 6.54 2.52 -16.01
N HIS A 215 7.41 2.40 -17.01
CA HIS A 215 8.73 1.74 -16.91
C HIS A 215 8.71 0.25 -16.57
N VAL A 216 7.59 -0.43 -16.84
CA VAL A 216 7.52 -1.90 -16.76
C VAL A 216 7.12 -2.42 -18.13
N THR A 217 8.02 -3.14 -18.78
CA THR A 217 7.72 -3.83 -20.05
C THR A 217 6.99 -5.15 -19.80
N LEU A 218 6.37 -5.70 -20.84
CA LEU A 218 5.79 -7.04 -20.78
C LEU A 218 6.84 -8.12 -20.48
N THR A 219 8.04 -8.00 -21.05
CA THR A 219 9.17 -8.91 -20.78
C THR A 219 9.52 -8.89 -19.29
N SER A 220 9.57 -7.71 -18.69
CA SER A 220 9.84 -7.54 -17.28
C SER A 220 8.74 -8.13 -16.42
N PHE A 221 7.48 -7.88 -16.78
CA PHE A 221 6.33 -8.51 -16.12
C PHE A 221 6.38 -10.04 -16.15
N GLN A 222 6.86 -10.65 -17.24
CA GLN A 222 7.03 -12.11 -17.35
C GLN A 222 8.08 -12.67 -16.39
N THR A 223 9.01 -11.86 -15.86
CA THR A 223 9.99 -12.32 -14.85
C THR A 223 9.35 -12.71 -13.52
N LEU A 224 8.11 -12.28 -13.27
CA LEU A 224 7.32 -12.71 -12.11
C LEU A 224 6.85 -14.16 -12.21
N ASN A 225 6.92 -14.80 -13.37
CA ASN A 225 6.55 -16.21 -13.50
C ASN A 225 7.42 -17.11 -12.59
N ALA A 226 6.90 -18.29 -12.23
CA ALA A 226 7.67 -19.24 -11.43
C ALA A 226 8.96 -19.68 -12.16
N GLY A 227 10.02 -19.94 -11.40
CA GLY A 227 11.32 -20.35 -11.96
C GLY A 227 12.16 -19.22 -12.58
N ARG A 228 11.68 -17.97 -12.61
CA ARG A 228 12.39 -16.84 -13.23
C ARG A 228 12.97 -15.86 -12.22
N TRP A 229 14.15 -15.33 -12.51
CA TRP A 229 14.74 -14.22 -11.75
C TRP A 229 13.97 -12.95 -12.05
N LEU A 230 13.60 -12.22 -11.00
CA LEU A 230 13.05 -10.87 -11.15
C LEU A 230 14.12 -9.97 -11.79
N ASP A 231 13.69 -9.02 -12.61
CA ASP A 231 14.57 -7.98 -13.10
C ASP A 231 14.47 -6.69 -12.27
N ASP A 232 15.27 -5.71 -12.67
CA ASP A 232 15.35 -4.41 -12.01
C ASP A 232 14.09 -3.58 -12.20
N GLU A 233 13.37 -3.68 -13.32
CA GLU A 233 12.11 -2.96 -13.52
C GLU A 233 11.04 -3.40 -12.51
N ILE A 234 10.89 -4.71 -12.28
CA ILE A 234 9.96 -5.26 -11.28
C ILE A 234 10.36 -4.86 -9.86
N VAL A 235 11.63 -5.01 -9.51
CA VAL A 235 12.14 -4.61 -8.19
C VAL A 235 11.92 -3.10 -7.96
N ASN A 236 12.31 -2.27 -8.92
CA ASN A 236 12.18 -0.81 -8.82
C ASN A 236 10.72 -0.38 -8.72
N TYR A 237 9.82 -1.03 -9.44
CA TYR A 237 8.38 -0.77 -9.36
C TYR A 237 7.87 -0.97 -7.92
N PHE A 238 8.15 -2.13 -7.30
CA PHE A 238 7.67 -2.44 -5.96
C PHE A 238 8.36 -1.63 -4.87
N VAL A 239 9.68 -1.45 -4.94
CA VAL A 239 10.42 -0.61 -3.99
C VAL A 239 9.86 0.82 -4.01
N LYS A 240 9.70 1.42 -5.19
CA LYS A 240 9.12 2.76 -5.31
C LYS A 240 7.71 2.82 -4.73
N LYS A 241 6.85 1.87 -5.11
CA LYS A 241 5.44 1.83 -4.70
C LYS A 241 5.29 1.70 -3.19
N TRP A 242 5.93 0.70 -2.59
CA TRP A 242 5.75 0.38 -1.18
C TRP A 242 6.42 1.40 -0.27
N CYS A 243 7.63 1.88 -0.61
CA CYS A 243 8.29 2.95 0.13
C CYS A 243 7.48 4.26 0.07
N PHE A 244 6.96 4.64 -1.11
CA PHE A 244 6.07 5.80 -1.24
C PHE A 244 4.83 5.68 -0.33
N LYS A 245 4.19 4.51 -0.30
CA LYS A 245 3.02 4.26 0.53
C LYS A 245 3.33 4.31 2.03
N SER A 246 4.52 3.87 2.44
CA SER A 246 4.93 3.85 3.85
C SER A 246 5.07 5.26 4.44
N GLY A 247 5.56 6.22 3.64
CA GLY A 247 5.90 7.57 4.09
C GLY A 247 7.10 7.66 5.03
N THR A 248 7.65 6.55 5.53
CA THR A 248 8.75 6.54 6.51
C THR A 248 10.03 5.91 5.99
N THR A 249 9.99 5.09 4.94
CA THR A 249 11.18 4.41 4.41
C THR A 249 11.54 4.93 3.03
N LEU A 250 12.74 5.49 2.87
CA LEU A 250 13.25 5.92 1.57
C LEU A 250 13.68 4.69 0.75
N GLY A 251 13.03 4.42 -0.38
CA GLY A 251 13.42 3.35 -1.30
C GLY A 251 14.32 3.87 -2.40
N PHE A 252 15.56 3.42 -2.46
CA PHE A 252 16.42 3.66 -3.62
C PHE A 252 16.15 2.64 -4.72
N ASN A 253 16.42 3.06 -5.97
CA ASN A 253 16.35 2.16 -7.11
C ASN A 253 17.68 1.40 -7.28
N THR A 254 17.67 0.37 -8.11
CA THR A 254 18.82 -0.51 -8.37
C THR A 254 20.02 0.24 -8.96
N PHE A 255 19.79 1.24 -9.81
CA PHE A 255 20.85 2.09 -10.35
C PHE A 255 21.61 2.86 -9.27
N PHE A 256 20.99 3.11 -8.10
CA PHE A 256 21.65 3.79 -6.96
C PHE A 256 22.84 2.97 -6.50
N ALA A 257 22.56 1.68 -6.25
CA ALA A 257 23.57 0.75 -5.77
C ALA A 257 24.74 0.74 -6.75
N CYS A 258 24.48 0.47 -8.03
CA CYS A 258 25.49 0.47 -9.09
C CYS A 258 26.33 1.74 -9.14
N LYS A 259 25.73 2.92 -8.99
CA LYS A 259 26.41 4.20 -9.14
C LYS A 259 27.14 4.69 -7.89
N VAL A 260 26.61 4.42 -6.70
CA VAL A 260 27.11 5.00 -5.45
C VAL A 260 27.87 3.97 -4.63
N LEU A 261 27.39 2.73 -4.60
CA LEU A 261 27.94 1.70 -3.70
C LEU A 261 29.08 0.91 -4.34
N PHE A 262 29.10 0.79 -5.67
CA PHE A 262 30.01 -0.07 -6.41
C PHE A 262 30.87 0.70 -7.42
N GLN A 263 32.02 0.13 -7.78
CA GLN A 263 32.95 0.68 -8.77
C GLN A 263 32.39 0.51 -10.19
N GLU A 264 31.72 -0.63 -10.42
CA GLU A 264 31.18 -1.08 -11.69
C GLU A 264 29.65 -1.19 -11.62
N THR A 265 29.02 -1.27 -12.79
CA THR A 265 27.56 -1.40 -12.90
C THR A 265 27.03 -2.74 -12.39
N GLU A 266 27.85 -3.79 -12.37
CA GLU A 266 27.46 -5.16 -12.01
C GLU A 266 27.45 -5.42 -10.50
N CYS A 267 27.68 -4.41 -9.66
CA CYS A 267 27.68 -4.53 -8.20
C CYS A 267 28.57 -5.66 -7.63
N ILE A 268 29.71 -5.93 -8.28
CA ILE A 268 30.66 -6.97 -7.86
C ILE A 268 31.63 -6.39 -6.81
N ASN A 269 32.23 -5.24 -7.15
CA ASN A 269 33.27 -4.61 -6.33
C ASN A 269 32.73 -3.35 -5.66
N ALA A 270 32.50 -3.44 -4.35
CA ALA A 270 32.17 -2.25 -3.55
C ALA A 270 33.28 -1.21 -3.68
N ARG A 271 32.91 0.08 -3.67
CA ARG A 271 33.90 1.15 -3.77
C ARG A 271 34.91 1.10 -2.63
N GLU A 272 36.16 1.37 -2.97
CA GLU A 272 37.25 1.47 -2.01
C GLU A 272 37.66 2.94 -1.85
N GLY A 273 38.06 3.32 -0.64
CA GLY A 273 38.57 4.66 -0.35
C GLY A 273 37.52 5.68 0.07
N PHE A 274 37.93 6.95 0.12
CA PHE A 274 37.09 8.07 0.55
C PHE A 274 36.16 8.47 -0.59
N LEU A 275 34.86 8.34 -0.37
CA LEU A 275 33.86 8.84 -1.29
C LEU A 275 33.92 10.36 -1.34
N THR A 276 33.85 10.88 -2.55
CA THR A 276 34.19 12.26 -2.90
C THR A 276 33.01 13.22 -2.64
N ASN A 277 33.26 14.53 -2.68
CA ASN A 277 32.18 15.53 -2.67
C ASN A 277 31.17 15.30 -3.81
N VAL A 278 31.64 14.79 -4.96
CA VAL A 278 30.79 14.46 -6.12
C VAL A 278 29.84 13.30 -5.80
N ASP A 279 30.28 12.32 -5.01
CA ASP A 279 29.46 11.20 -4.57
C ASP A 279 28.39 11.67 -3.58
N GLU A 280 28.77 12.52 -2.63
CA GLU A 280 27.82 13.14 -1.70
C GLU A 280 26.76 13.97 -2.43
N ASP A 281 27.14 14.79 -3.41
CA ASP A 281 26.20 15.55 -4.24
C ASP A 281 25.26 14.65 -5.05
N THR A 282 25.76 13.49 -5.48
CA THR A 282 24.95 12.48 -6.18
C THR A 282 23.92 11.86 -5.24
N VAL A 283 24.33 11.48 -4.02
CA VAL A 283 23.42 11.01 -2.96
C VAL A 283 22.36 12.06 -2.66
N ARG A 284 22.75 13.31 -2.45
CA ARG A 284 21.82 14.42 -2.15
C ARG A 284 20.76 14.59 -3.24
N ARG A 285 21.16 14.59 -4.52
CA ARG A 285 20.22 14.69 -5.65
C ARG A 285 19.22 13.54 -5.69
N TRP A 286 19.68 12.32 -5.41
CA TRP A 286 18.82 11.14 -5.41
C TRP A 286 17.87 11.10 -4.23
N CYS A 287 18.35 11.47 -3.05
CA CYS A 287 17.52 11.66 -1.86
C CYS A 287 16.45 12.72 -2.11
N ALA A 288 16.81 13.88 -2.69
CA ALA A 288 15.85 14.92 -3.03
C ALA A 288 14.77 14.40 -4.00
N LYS A 289 15.16 13.63 -5.02
CA LYS A 289 14.21 13.02 -5.96
C LYS A 289 13.28 12.01 -5.29
N ALA A 290 13.83 11.14 -4.44
CA ALA A 290 13.08 10.11 -3.73
C ALA A 290 12.17 10.72 -2.64
N ALA A 291 12.62 11.77 -1.95
CA ALA A 291 11.84 12.49 -0.94
C ALA A 291 10.75 13.38 -1.56
N THR A 292 11.02 14.04 -2.70
CA THR A 292 9.99 14.80 -3.44
C THR A 292 8.86 13.89 -3.90
N ALA A 293 9.16 12.63 -4.20
CA ALA A 293 8.13 11.65 -4.50
C ALA A 293 7.24 11.37 -3.29
N MET A 294 7.69 11.54 -2.05
CA MET A 294 6.90 11.35 -0.81
C MET A 294 6.08 12.61 -0.47
N ILE A 295 5.13 12.96 -1.34
CA ILE A 295 4.30 14.17 -1.18
C ILE A 295 3.31 13.98 -0.01
N GLY A 296 3.59 14.61 1.13
CA GLY A 296 2.66 14.65 2.26
C GLY A 296 3.26 15.08 3.60
N THR A 297 4.59 14.98 3.76
CA THR A 297 5.29 15.36 4.98
C THR A 297 6.26 16.50 4.70
N SER A 298 5.97 17.67 5.24
CA SER A 298 6.74 18.91 5.10
C SER A 298 8.07 18.88 5.89
N GLY A 299 8.92 17.89 5.64
CA GLY A 299 10.22 17.71 6.30
C GLY A 299 10.93 16.43 5.80
N THR A 300 12.19 16.23 6.20
CA THR A 300 13.00 15.01 6.02
C THR A 300 12.42 13.81 6.78
N GLY A 301 11.16 13.48 6.51
CA GLY A 301 10.27 12.64 7.32
C GLY A 301 10.42 11.13 7.17
N TRP A 302 11.42 10.65 6.42
CA TRP A 302 11.79 9.24 6.48
C TRP A 302 12.56 8.96 7.78
N ASP A 303 12.69 7.70 8.20
CA ASP A 303 13.47 7.25 9.36
C ASP A 303 14.38 6.06 9.02
N SER A 304 14.27 5.56 7.80
CA SER A 304 14.96 4.39 7.30
C SER A 304 15.18 4.50 5.79
N VAL A 305 16.18 3.76 5.29
CA VAL A 305 16.51 3.67 3.86
C VAL A 305 16.63 2.21 3.45
N PHE A 306 15.98 1.83 2.35
CA PHE A 306 16.06 0.51 1.74
C PHE A 306 16.77 0.58 0.39
N ILE A 307 17.73 -0.31 0.17
CA ILE A 307 18.57 -0.34 -1.03
C ILE A 307 18.56 -1.74 -1.64
N PRO A 308 17.90 -1.96 -2.79
CA PRO A 308 18.01 -3.21 -3.52
C PRO A 308 19.36 -3.30 -4.23
N ILE A 309 19.99 -4.47 -4.18
CA ILE A 309 21.30 -4.73 -4.80
C ILE A 309 21.20 -5.97 -5.69
N ASN A 310 21.55 -5.79 -6.97
CA ASN A 310 21.64 -6.87 -7.95
C ASN A 310 23.12 -7.16 -8.21
N GLU A 311 23.67 -8.19 -7.58
CA GLU A 311 25.04 -8.59 -7.84
C GLU A 311 25.11 -9.44 -9.10
N ASP A 312 25.96 -9.00 -10.01
CA ASP A 312 26.27 -9.64 -11.29
C ASP A 312 25.02 -9.98 -12.12
N SER A 313 23.97 -9.17 -11.97
CA SER A 313 22.65 -9.41 -12.58
C SER A 313 22.04 -10.80 -12.32
N THR A 314 22.54 -11.53 -11.32
CA THR A 314 22.21 -12.95 -11.08
C THR A 314 21.71 -13.17 -9.65
N HIS A 315 22.01 -12.28 -8.72
CA HIS A 315 21.63 -12.43 -7.32
C HIS A 315 21.12 -11.14 -6.69
N TRP A 316 19.93 -11.23 -6.12
CA TRP A 316 19.29 -10.14 -5.39
C TRP A 316 19.50 -10.25 -3.89
N TYR A 317 19.94 -9.16 -3.28
CA TYR A 317 19.93 -8.95 -1.84
C TYR A 317 19.65 -7.47 -1.54
N SER A 318 19.59 -7.08 -0.28
CA SER A 318 19.35 -5.68 0.07
C SER A 318 20.17 -5.20 1.25
N ALA A 319 20.34 -3.89 1.32
CA ALA A 319 20.84 -3.19 2.50
C ALA A 319 19.73 -2.32 3.09
N HIS A 320 19.78 -2.14 4.41
CA HIS A 320 18.86 -1.30 5.16
C HIS A 320 19.62 -0.46 6.17
N ILE A 321 19.31 0.83 6.21
CA ILE A 321 19.84 1.79 7.19
C ILE A 321 18.65 2.28 8.00
N ASP A 322 18.64 2.02 9.31
CA ASP A 322 17.59 2.45 10.24
C ASP A 322 18.17 3.46 11.22
N PHE A 323 17.74 4.72 11.12
CA PHE A 323 18.21 5.81 11.98
C PHE A 323 17.60 5.74 13.37
N ARG A 324 16.42 5.12 13.51
CA ARG A 324 15.73 5.00 14.79
C ARG A 324 16.36 3.93 15.66
N SER A 325 16.66 2.76 15.08
CA SER A 325 17.35 1.68 15.80
C SER A 325 18.87 1.77 15.72
N LYS A 326 19.41 2.73 14.94
CA LYS A 326 20.84 2.92 14.68
C LYS A 326 21.48 1.64 14.14
N ARG A 327 20.91 1.11 13.07
CA ARG A 327 21.35 -0.15 12.46
C ARG A 327 21.64 -0.03 10.99
N ILE A 328 22.64 -0.77 10.55
CA ILE A 328 22.90 -1.05 9.13
C ILE A 328 22.94 -2.57 8.96
N ASP A 329 21.97 -3.12 8.25
CA ASP A 329 21.82 -4.56 8.06
C ASP A 329 21.85 -4.89 6.56
N ILE A 330 22.56 -5.96 6.19
CA ILE A 330 22.52 -6.53 4.83
C ILE A 330 21.79 -7.87 4.88
N PHE A 331 20.73 -7.98 4.09
CA PHE A 331 19.82 -9.13 4.02
C PHE A 331 20.09 -9.95 2.76
N ASP A 332 20.62 -11.17 2.92
CA ASP A 332 20.95 -12.08 1.81
C ASP A 332 20.31 -13.45 2.05
N SER A 333 19.40 -13.86 1.15
CA SER A 333 18.65 -15.11 1.27
C SER A 333 19.42 -16.36 0.85
N LEU A 334 20.66 -16.24 0.33
CA LEU A 334 21.49 -17.40 0.00
C LEU A 334 22.17 -18.00 1.24
N ARG A 335 21.68 -19.17 1.66
CA ARG A 335 22.13 -19.88 2.87
C ARG A 335 23.62 -20.10 2.92
N ASP A 336 24.16 -20.80 1.92
CA ASP A 336 25.55 -21.25 1.95
C ASP A 336 26.50 -20.07 1.97
N ARG A 337 26.17 -19.03 1.19
CA ARG A 337 26.90 -17.76 1.19
C ARG A 337 26.87 -17.09 2.56
N CYS A 338 25.71 -17.02 3.23
CA CYS A 338 25.60 -16.42 4.56
C CYS A 338 26.41 -17.21 5.61
N ILE A 339 26.28 -18.54 5.63
CA ILE A 339 26.98 -19.41 6.59
C ILE A 339 28.48 -19.34 6.40
N GLN A 340 28.96 -19.52 5.16
CA GLN A 340 30.39 -19.48 4.84
C GLN A 340 31.01 -18.12 5.18
N ASN A 341 30.33 -17.01 4.88
CA ASN A 341 30.87 -15.68 5.19
C ASN A 341 30.87 -15.38 6.69
N ARG A 342 29.90 -15.88 7.47
CA ARG A 342 29.89 -15.69 8.93
C ARG A 342 31.05 -16.41 9.63
N GLN A 343 31.53 -17.51 9.06
CA GLN A 343 32.68 -18.26 9.58
C GLN A 343 34.03 -17.59 9.30
N LYS A 344 34.09 -16.66 8.34
CA LYS A 344 35.32 -15.92 8.01
C LYS A 344 35.63 -14.81 9.01
N PRO A 345 36.91 -14.45 9.21
CA PRO A 345 37.32 -13.21 9.88
C PRO A 345 36.60 -12.00 9.28
N LEU A 346 36.32 -10.98 10.10
CA LEU A 346 35.49 -9.83 9.70
C LEU A 346 35.98 -9.17 8.39
N LEU A 347 37.29 -8.97 8.24
CA LEU A 347 37.89 -8.33 7.06
C LEU A 347 37.78 -9.19 5.77
N GLU A 348 37.56 -10.49 5.91
CA GLU A 348 37.47 -11.45 4.80
C GLU A 348 36.01 -11.78 4.43
N ARG A 349 35.03 -11.23 5.16
CA ARG A 349 33.62 -11.44 4.83
C ARG A 349 33.26 -10.65 3.57
N LYS A 350 32.51 -11.28 2.65
CA LYS A 350 32.19 -10.73 1.32
C LYS A 350 31.64 -9.30 1.35
N ASN A 351 30.77 -8.99 2.32
CA ASN A 351 30.08 -7.70 2.38
C ASN A 351 30.78 -6.65 3.26
N SER A 352 31.99 -6.91 3.77
CA SER A 352 32.67 -5.96 4.67
C SER A 352 33.05 -4.65 3.99
N LYS A 353 33.50 -4.68 2.72
CA LYS A 353 33.77 -3.46 1.95
C LYS A 353 32.50 -2.67 1.68
N LEU A 354 31.41 -3.36 1.31
CA LEU A 354 30.10 -2.75 1.12
C LEU A 354 29.59 -2.10 2.42
N MET A 355 29.81 -2.73 3.57
CA MET A 355 29.44 -2.17 4.86
C MET A 355 30.14 -0.83 5.14
N LEU A 356 31.42 -0.70 4.83
CA LEU A 356 32.15 0.58 4.99
C LEU A 356 31.53 1.70 4.15
N VAL A 357 31.12 1.38 2.92
CA VAL A 357 30.44 2.32 2.02
C VAL A 357 29.05 2.68 2.55
N LEU A 358 28.30 1.72 3.11
CA LEU A 358 27.00 1.96 3.73
C LEU A 358 27.13 2.81 5.02
N MET A 359 28.19 2.63 5.79
CA MET A 359 28.48 3.47 6.96
C MET A 359 28.72 4.92 6.55
N TRP A 360 29.53 5.15 5.49
CA TRP A 360 29.67 6.50 4.92
C TRP A 360 28.33 7.06 4.43
N LEU A 361 27.52 6.23 3.76
CA LEU A 361 26.22 6.65 3.27
C LEU A 361 25.30 7.07 4.43
N ALA A 362 25.30 6.31 5.53
CA ALA A 362 24.57 6.66 6.74
C ALA A 362 25.04 8.00 7.33
N ASP A 363 26.36 8.27 7.35
CA ASP A 363 26.90 9.57 7.80
C ASP A 363 26.38 10.73 6.92
N VAL A 364 26.40 10.58 5.59
CA VAL A 364 25.88 11.59 4.64
C VAL A 364 24.39 11.83 4.86
N LEU A 365 23.62 10.74 4.93
CA LEU A 365 22.18 10.76 5.13
C LEU A 365 21.82 11.38 6.50
N GLY A 366 22.59 11.09 7.55
CA GLY A 366 22.48 11.71 8.87
C GLY A 366 22.58 13.23 8.78
N ARG A 367 23.64 13.74 8.14
CA ARG A 367 23.82 15.19 7.93
C ARG A 367 22.63 15.82 7.21
N MET A 368 22.07 15.14 6.20
CA MET A 368 20.87 15.62 5.49
C MET A 368 19.63 15.69 6.39
N ARG A 369 19.56 14.87 7.44
CA ARG A 369 18.50 14.87 8.45
C ARG A 369 18.74 15.87 9.58
N GLY A 370 19.93 16.48 9.63
CA GLY A 370 20.38 17.29 10.78
C GLY A 370 20.84 16.44 11.97
N GLU A 371 21.15 15.16 11.75
CA GLU A 371 21.71 14.26 12.76
C GLU A 371 23.24 14.20 12.60
N ASP A 372 23.98 14.31 13.70
CA ASP A 372 25.42 14.12 13.70
C ASP A 372 25.75 12.63 13.89
N ILE A 373 26.15 11.98 12.79
CA ILE A 373 26.48 10.56 12.75
C ILE A 373 27.94 10.45 12.34
N MET A 374 28.74 9.78 13.19
CA MET A 374 30.14 9.48 12.92
C MET A 374 30.37 7.97 13.10
N LEU A 375 30.18 7.21 12.04
CA LEU A 375 30.45 5.76 12.04
C LEU A 375 31.90 5.44 11.71
N LYS A 376 32.51 6.25 10.85
CA LYS A 376 33.86 5.99 10.37
C LYS A 376 34.88 6.08 11.50
N ASN A 377 35.70 5.03 11.62
CA ASN A 377 36.79 4.93 12.61
C ASN A 377 36.35 5.18 14.06
N ASN A 378 35.07 4.99 14.36
CA ASN A 378 34.51 5.21 15.67
C ASN A 378 34.16 3.86 16.32
N PRO A 379 35.09 3.21 17.04
CA PRO A 379 34.82 1.95 17.71
C PRO A 379 33.78 2.09 18.84
N ASN A 380 33.51 3.32 19.29
CA ASN A 380 32.55 3.63 20.34
C ASN A 380 31.18 4.05 19.78
N SER A 381 30.96 3.91 18.46
CA SER A 381 29.65 4.16 17.87
C SER A 381 28.60 3.23 18.49
N ASP A 382 27.42 3.76 18.79
CA ASP A 382 26.28 2.98 19.26
C ASP A 382 25.48 2.32 18.12
N TRP A 383 25.96 2.46 16.88
CA TRP A 383 25.36 1.82 15.72
C TRP A 383 25.76 0.36 15.58
N ILE A 384 24.80 -0.48 15.21
CA ILE A 384 25.04 -1.90 14.95
C ILE A 384 25.11 -2.12 13.44
N CYS A 385 26.24 -2.64 12.96
CA CYS A 385 26.49 -2.91 11.55
C CYS A 385 26.63 -4.43 11.32
N ASP A 386 25.63 -5.08 10.72
CA ASP A 386 25.65 -6.52 10.39
C ASP A 386 25.73 -6.77 8.87
N PRO A 387 26.91 -7.11 8.34
CA PRO A 387 27.10 -7.33 6.89
C PRO A 387 26.43 -8.63 6.38
N HIS A 388 25.92 -9.46 7.28
CA HIS A 388 25.29 -10.75 6.96
C HIS A 388 24.13 -11.02 7.93
N PHE A 389 23.17 -10.11 8.04
CA PHE A 389 22.03 -10.27 8.94
C PHE A 389 21.28 -11.58 8.64
N LYS A 390 20.90 -12.31 9.71
CA LYS A 390 20.26 -13.61 9.56
C LYS A 390 18.83 -13.40 9.06
N VAL A 391 18.50 -13.98 7.91
CA VAL A 391 17.16 -13.95 7.31
C VAL A 391 16.64 -15.37 7.06
N HIS A 392 15.39 -15.49 6.60
CA HIS A 392 14.92 -16.76 6.04
C HIS A 392 15.62 -17.01 4.71
N PHE A 393 16.24 -18.17 4.60
CA PHE A 393 16.94 -18.55 3.39
C PHE A 393 15.96 -19.08 2.35
N GLN A 394 16.25 -18.78 1.08
CA GLN A 394 15.51 -19.36 -0.03
C GLN A 394 15.87 -20.83 -0.21
N ALA A 395 14.92 -21.65 -0.65
CA ALA A 395 15.14 -23.07 -0.94
C ALA A 395 15.56 -23.34 -2.40
N ASN A 396 15.50 -22.33 -3.27
CA ASN A 396 15.79 -22.45 -4.70
C ASN A 396 16.78 -21.39 -5.19
N SER A 397 17.13 -21.38 -6.48
CA SER A 397 18.11 -20.46 -7.06
C SER A 397 17.51 -19.18 -7.68
N HIS A 398 16.19 -18.99 -7.63
CA HIS A 398 15.53 -17.96 -8.43
C HIS A 398 14.59 -17.01 -7.68
N ASP A 399 14.30 -17.28 -6.41
CA ASP A 399 13.43 -16.44 -5.59
C ASP A 399 14.16 -15.36 -4.77
N CYS A 400 15.47 -15.14 -4.98
CA CYS A 400 16.24 -14.10 -4.27
C CYS A 400 15.60 -12.72 -4.40
N GLY A 401 15.09 -12.35 -5.57
CA GLY A 401 14.38 -11.09 -5.79
C GLY A 401 13.07 -11.01 -5.00
N VAL A 402 12.32 -12.11 -4.90
CA VAL A 402 11.06 -12.17 -4.14
C VAL A 402 11.34 -12.12 -2.64
N HIS A 403 12.36 -12.84 -2.15
CA HIS A 403 12.80 -12.77 -0.76
C HIS A 403 13.21 -11.34 -0.38
N MET A 404 13.97 -10.65 -1.25
CA MET A 404 14.38 -9.27 -1.04
C MET A 404 13.19 -8.30 -0.96
N LEU A 405 12.18 -8.46 -1.82
CA LEU A 405 10.92 -7.71 -1.71
C LEU A 405 10.17 -8.04 -0.40
N TRP A 406 10.20 -9.29 0.06
CA TRP A 406 9.60 -9.65 1.35
C TRP A 406 10.39 -9.10 2.56
N HIS A 407 11.72 -8.98 2.46
CA HIS A 407 12.49 -8.22 3.46
C HIS A 407 11.97 -6.78 3.53
N LEU A 408 11.76 -6.11 2.40
CA LEU A 408 11.16 -4.78 2.40
C LEU A 408 9.78 -4.76 3.08
N LYS A 409 8.87 -5.68 2.75
CA LYS A 409 7.56 -5.75 3.43
C LYS A 409 7.70 -5.90 4.95
N HIS A 410 8.60 -6.75 5.42
CA HIS A 410 8.88 -6.90 6.85
C HIS A 410 9.37 -5.60 7.49
N LEU A 411 10.25 -4.86 6.81
CA LEU A 411 10.74 -3.57 7.31
C LEU A 411 9.62 -2.53 7.37
N LEU A 412 8.73 -2.50 6.38
CA LEU A 412 7.61 -1.56 6.37
C LEU A 412 6.57 -1.86 7.46
N GLU A 413 6.31 -3.15 7.74
CA GLU A 413 5.32 -3.55 8.75
C GLU A 413 5.89 -3.59 10.18
N PHE A 414 7.09 -4.15 10.34
CA PHE A 414 7.67 -4.47 11.64
C PHE A 414 8.93 -3.66 11.98
N ARG A 415 9.45 -2.85 11.06
CA ARG A 415 10.75 -2.14 11.15
C ARG A 415 11.98 -3.05 11.23
N GLN A 416 11.80 -4.36 11.16
CA GLN A 416 12.87 -5.35 11.17
C GLN A 416 12.44 -6.61 10.43
N VAL A 417 13.41 -7.34 9.87
CA VAL A 417 13.16 -8.66 9.30
C VAL A 417 13.00 -9.70 10.42
N ARG A 418 11.76 -10.09 10.71
CA ARG A 418 11.46 -11.16 11.68
C ARG A 418 11.78 -12.56 11.13
N LEU A 419 12.38 -13.39 11.98
CA LEU A 419 12.71 -14.79 11.71
C LEU A 419 11.68 -15.72 12.38
N GLY A 420 11.30 -16.81 11.71
CA GLY A 420 10.53 -17.91 12.30
C GLY A 420 9.02 -17.67 12.49
N PRO A 421 8.37 -18.49 13.36
CA PRO A 421 6.92 -18.49 13.60
C PRO A 421 6.39 -17.24 14.31
N GLU A 422 7.28 -16.32 14.70
CA GLU A 422 6.94 -15.03 15.30
C GLU A 422 6.16 -14.11 14.35
N CYS A 423 6.17 -14.40 13.04
CA CYS A 423 5.29 -13.77 12.09
C CYS A 423 3.94 -14.52 12.04
N SER A 424 2.95 -14.06 12.80
CA SER A 424 1.58 -14.61 12.75
C SER A 424 0.80 -14.18 11.51
N GLN A 425 1.33 -13.23 10.74
CA GLN A 425 0.69 -12.71 9.53
C GLN A 425 1.08 -13.56 8.32
N ALA A 426 0.17 -14.45 7.89
CA ALA A 426 0.40 -15.37 6.75
C ALA A 426 1.00 -14.69 5.51
N HIS A 427 0.54 -13.50 5.17
CA HIS A 427 0.99 -12.76 3.99
C HIS A 427 2.45 -12.28 4.02
N LEU A 428 3.08 -12.30 5.20
CA LEU A 428 4.46 -11.90 5.41
C LEU A 428 5.39 -13.09 5.68
N GLN A 429 4.86 -14.27 6.02
CA GLN A 429 5.68 -15.45 6.27
C GLN A 429 6.56 -15.81 5.07
N PHE A 430 7.81 -16.21 5.31
CA PHE A 430 8.68 -16.78 4.28
C PHE A 430 8.39 -18.28 4.13
N ASN A 431 8.33 -18.76 2.90
CA ASN A 431 8.12 -20.17 2.58
C ASN A 431 9.18 -20.62 1.58
N ASP A 432 9.44 -21.92 1.53
CA ASP A 432 10.39 -22.52 0.57
C ASP A 432 9.95 -22.34 -0.89
N ASN A 433 8.63 -22.20 -1.12
CA ASN A 433 8.05 -21.90 -2.41
C ASN A 433 7.35 -20.53 -2.37
N MET A 434 7.81 -19.61 -3.23
CA MET A 434 7.30 -18.23 -3.28
C MET A 434 6.27 -18.02 -4.41
N ALA A 435 5.69 -19.07 -5.00
CA ALA A 435 4.73 -18.96 -6.10
C ALA A 435 3.47 -18.17 -5.72
N GLY A 436 2.91 -18.42 -4.52
CA GLY A 436 1.79 -17.65 -4.00
C GLY A 436 2.11 -16.16 -3.89
N LYS A 437 3.33 -15.83 -3.46
CA LYS A 437 3.82 -14.46 -3.33
C LYS A 437 4.01 -13.78 -4.69
N ARG A 438 4.59 -14.49 -5.67
CA ARG A 438 4.70 -14.04 -7.07
C ARG A 438 3.33 -13.76 -7.69
N LEU A 439 2.36 -14.65 -7.49
CA LEU A 439 0.98 -14.45 -7.94
C LEU A 439 0.40 -13.14 -7.37
N ARG A 440 0.63 -12.87 -6.09
CA ARG A 440 0.16 -11.64 -5.45
C ARG A 440 0.86 -10.39 -5.97
N LEU A 441 2.16 -10.45 -6.30
CA LEU A 441 2.86 -9.36 -7.00
C LEU A 441 2.22 -9.09 -8.37
N VAL A 442 1.98 -10.13 -9.17
CA VAL A 442 1.32 -10.00 -10.48
C VAL A 442 -0.05 -9.34 -10.34
N GLN A 443 -0.89 -9.82 -9.43
CA GLN A 443 -2.21 -9.24 -9.22
C GLN A 443 -2.17 -7.79 -8.78
N GLU A 444 -1.23 -7.46 -7.88
CA GLU A 444 -1.03 -6.09 -7.43
C GLU A 444 -0.66 -5.15 -8.59
N MET A 445 0.20 -5.58 -9.51
CA MET A 445 0.55 -4.84 -10.72
C MET A 445 -0.62 -4.67 -11.68
N LEU A 446 -1.38 -5.74 -11.91
CA LEU A 446 -2.53 -5.71 -12.81
C LEU A 446 -3.67 -4.85 -12.27
N LEU A 447 -3.89 -4.84 -10.95
CA LEU A 447 -4.85 -3.95 -10.30
C LEU A 447 -4.45 -2.48 -10.48
N ASP A 448 -3.17 -2.15 -10.28
CA ASP A 448 -2.64 -0.80 -10.51
C ASP A 448 -2.75 -0.37 -11.99
N ALA A 449 -2.63 -1.33 -12.90
CA ALA A 449 -2.80 -1.14 -14.34
C ALA A 449 -4.28 -1.04 -14.78
N GLY A 450 -5.24 -1.31 -13.88
CA GLY A 450 -6.67 -1.38 -14.20
C GLY A 450 -7.05 -2.57 -15.08
N LEU A 451 -6.30 -3.67 -15.01
CA LEU A 451 -6.46 -4.90 -15.81
C LEU A 451 -7.13 -6.06 -15.05
N LEU A 452 -7.42 -5.86 -13.76
CA LEU A 452 -8.22 -6.72 -12.88
C LEU A 452 -9.28 -5.87 -12.19
#